data_AF-A0A0S1SP32-F1
#
_entry.id   AF-A0A0S1SP32-F1
#
_cell.length_a   1.000
_cell.length_b   1.000
_cell.length_c   1.000
_cell.angle_alpha   90.00
_cell.angle_beta   90.00
_cell.angle_gamma   90.00
#
_symmetry.space_group_name_H-M   'P 1'
#
loop_
_entity.id
_entity.type
_entity.pdbx_description
1 polymer ?
#
loop_
_entity_poly.entity_id
_entity_poly.type
_entity_poly.pdbx_seq_one_letter_code
_entity_poly.pdbx_strand_id
1 'polypeptide(L)'
;MRTPDSPALAARSQSRRRAQMLPGTLLSFTTVTHPPKGFPDHARTIGLIELTDGHRVIGPLTGSLEPQIGQTVMPRMRLSRVNEQGLRLYDIAYELTTRVAGVQENEKKLFPGYILAFTGPSGVGKTTVSLLLTKMLNDFTAKVPIVTSREPKEGDDQEYDYVSFQEFERMRSNGELAAWTRIPSETEERFYGYRKSNIAAIWEQGKLPVVVTEMQLLQCLAHEFGRRSILSFGLLPPGESKRAMLSQLLHRMRARGRETDAQIEERLTNAQADLDFFTRAGHLFDYVLVNEDLDTLLQVIKGHVLALAKA
;
A
#
# COMPACT_ATOMS: atom_id res chain seq x y z
N MET A 1 34.45 -9.50 32.52
CA MET A 1 34.79 -9.08 31.14
C MET A 1 35.23 -10.31 30.36
N ARG A 2 34.44 -10.80 29.41
CA ARG A 2 34.86 -11.89 28.50
C ARG A 2 35.59 -11.25 27.32
N THR A 3 36.83 -11.65 27.09
CA THR A 3 37.63 -11.29 25.91
C THR A 3 36.95 -11.80 24.64
N PRO A 4 36.80 -11.00 23.58
CA PRO A 4 36.17 -11.42 22.34
C PRO A 4 37.21 -12.02 21.37
N ASP A 5 38.01 -12.99 21.82
CA ASP A 5 38.98 -13.68 20.95
C ASP A 5 38.51 -15.12 20.66
N SER A 6 37.38 -15.23 19.95
CA SER A 6 37.05 -16.49 19.28
C SER A 6 37.48 -16.39 17.82
N PRO A 7 38.40 -17.25 17.33
CA PRO A 7 38.76 -17.35 15.92
C PRO A 7 37.53 -17.50 15.00
N ALA A 8 36.44 -18.09 15.51
CA ALA A 8 35.18 -18.22 14.80
C ALA A 8 34.45 -16.87 14.60
N LEU A 9 34.55 -15.93 15.54
CA LEU A 9 34.03 -14.56 15.38
C LEU A 9 34.85 -13.77 14.36
N ALA A 10 36.19 -13.90 14.41
CA ALA A 10 37.08 -13.27 13.43
C ALA A 10 36.86 -13.83 12.01
N ALA A 11 36.74 -15.15 11.86
CA ALA A 11 36.46 -15.81 10.59
C ALA A 11 35.08 -15.42 10.03
N ARG A 12 34.04 -15.38 10.89
CA ARG A 12 32.69 -14.89 10.52
C ARG A 12 32.69 -13.40 10.15
N SER A 13 33.48 -12.58 10.82
CA SER A 13 33.63 -11.16 10.47
C SER A 13 34.35 -10.99 9.14
N GLN A 14 35.37 -11.79 8.85
CA GLN A 14 36.11 -11.74 7.58
C GLN A 14 35.27 -12.27 6.41
N SER A 15 34.50 -13.35 6.60
CA SER A 15 33.60 -13.88 5.56
C SER A 15 32.48 -12.89 5.25
N ARG A 16 31.87 -12.29 6.28
CA ARG A 16 30.83 -11.25 6.13
C ARG A 16 31.38 -9.99 5.44
N ARG A 17 32.63 -9.61 5.72
CA ARG A 17 33.30 -8.48 5.05
C ARG A 17 33.64 -8.77 3.60
N ARG A 18 34.01 -10.02 3.26
CA ARG A 18 34.20 -10.45 1.86
C ARG A 18 32.90 -10.48 1.08
N ALA A 19 31.81 -10.95 1.69
CA ALA A 19 30.48 -10.92 1.08
C ALA A 19 30.03 -9.48 0.77
N GLN A 20 30.26 -8.53 1.68
CA GLN A 20 29.93 -7.12 1.47
C GLN A 20 30.74 -6.42 0.36
N MET A 21 31.84 -7.03 -0.12
CA MET A 21 32.68 -6.52 -1.20
C MET A 21 32.25 -7.03 -2.58
N LEU A 22 31.03 -7.54 -2.72
CA LEU A 22 30.42 -7.84 -4.01
C LEU A 22 29.68 -6.62 -4.59
N PRO A 23 29.64 -6.47 -5.92
CA PRO A 23 28.68 -5.59 -6.58
C PRO A 23 27.25 -5.95 -6.18
N GLY A 24 26.34 -5.00 -6.33
CA GLY A 24 24.93 -5.26 -6.09
C GLY A 24 24.01 -4.30 -6.81
N THR A 25 22.71 -4.52 -6.63
CA THR A 25 21.64 -3.72 -7.19
C THR A 25 20.99 -2.92 -6.07
N LEU A 26 20.85 -1.61 -6.28
CA LEU A 26 20.18 -0.73 -5.33
C LEU A 26 18.67 -1.01 -5.31
N LEU A 27 18.14 -1.52 -4.20
CA LEU A 27 16.70 -1.82 -4.04
C LEU A 27 15.89 -0.63 -3.54
N SER A 28 16.46 0.13 -2.61
CA SER A 28 15.86 1.34 -2.04
C SER A 28 16.92 2.20 -1.38
N PHE A 29 16.68 3.49 -1.19
CA PHE A 29 17.59 4.36 -0.45
C PHE A 29 16.84 5.42 0.35
N THR A 30 17.50 5.98 1.36
CA THR A 30 17.04 7.13 2.14
C THR A 30 18.21 8.06 2.44
N THR A 31 17.92 9.35 2.61
CA THR A 31 18.92 10.35 2.99
C THR A 31 18.71 10.70 4.46
N VAL A 32 19.71 10.38 5.28
CA VAL A 32 19.74 10.77 6.69
C VAL A 32 20.30 12.18 6.78
N THR A 33 19.41 13.14 7.02
CA THR A 33 19.75 14.52 7.39
C THR A 33 19.79 14.60 8.92
N HIS A 34 20.94 14.98 9.49
CA HIS A 34 21.21 15.10 10.94
C HIS A 34 21.25 13.80 11.78
N PRO A 35 22.41 13.44 12.34
CA PRO A 35 22.50 12.53 13.46
C PRO A 35 22.79 13.30 14.79
N PRO A 36 22.60 12.68 15.97
CA PRO A 36 22.94 13.28 17.26
C PRO A 36 24.43 13.67 17.38
N LYS A 37 24.76 14.47 18.41
CA LYS A 37 26.13 14.90 18.74
C LYS A 37 27.11 13.70 18.71
N GLY A 38 28.14 13.76 17.86
CA GLY A 38 29.14 12.68 17.68
C GLY A 38 29.16 11.98 16.32
N PHE A 39 28.29 12.39 15.38
CA PHE A 39 28.31 11.93 13.99
C PHE A 39 28.68 13.07 13.01
N PRO A 40 29.04 12.77 11.75
CA PRO A 40 29.51 13.77 10.79
C PRO A 40 28.40 14.73 10.31
N ASP A 41 28.76 16.01 10.15
CA ASP A 41 27.83 17.15 9.95
C ASP A 41 27.16 17.26 8.55
N HIS A 42 27.25 16.23 7.71
CA HIS A 42 26.67 16.24 6.36
C HIS A 42 25.62 15.14 6.19
N ALA A 43 24.61 15.42 5.35
CA ALA A 43 23.61 14.43 4.98
C ALA A 43 24.26 13.20 4.32
N ARG A 44 23.77 12.01 4.66
CA ARG A 44 24.28 10.74 4.13
C ARG A 44 23.16 9.93 3.51
N THR A 45 23.32 9.56 2.26
CA THR A 45 22.42 8.63 1.61
C THR A 45 22.83 7.20 1.92
N ILE A 46 21.88 6.38 2.34
CA ILE A 46 22.07 4.97 2.67
C ILE A 46 21.16 4.14 1.76
N GLY A 47 21.71 3.08 1.17
CA GLY A 47 20.99 2.17 0.29
C GLY A 47 20.82 0.78 0.91
N LEU A 48 19.67 0.15 0.63
CA LEU A 48 19.47 -1.30 0.72
C LEU A 48 19.88 -1.90 -0.61
N ILE A 49 20.83 -2.83 -0.59
CA ILE A 49 21.49 -3.38 -1.79
C ILE A 49 21.36 -4.89 -1.76
N GLU A 50 20.95 -5.46 -2.88
CA GLU A 50 21.01 -6.91 -3.11
C GLU A 50 22.30 -7.21 -3.87
N LEU A 51 23.21 -7.92 -3.22
CA LEU A 51 24.49 -8.33 -3.78
C LEU A 51 24.29 -9.39 -4.85
N THR A 52 25.29 -9.56 -5.72
CA THR A 52 25.24 -10.56 -6.80
C THR A 52 25.11 -12.01 -6.32
N ASP A 53 25.39 -12.30 -5.05
CA ASP A 53 25.19 -13.61 -4.41
C ASP A 53 23.79 -13.78 -3.77
N GLY A 54 22.91 -12.79 -3.92
CA GLY A 54 21.55 -12.77 -3.38
C GLY A 54 21.43 -12.26 -1.95
N HIS A 55 22.54 -11.96 -1.26
CA HIS A 55 22.48 -11.40 0.09
C HIS A 55 22.14 -9.91 0.08
N ARG A 56 21.39 -9.47 1.10
CA ARG A 56 21.03 -8.06 1.27
C ARG A 56 21.88 -7.36 2.31
N VAL A 57 22.31 -6.16 1.98
CA VAL A 57 23.17 -5.33 2.83
C VAL A 57 22.67 -3.88 2.83
N ILE A 58 22.97 -3.17 3.92
CA ILE A 58 22.70 -1.75 4.04
C ILE A 58 24.05 -1.03 4.10
N GLY A 59 24.24 -0.02 3.27
CA GLY A 59 25.49 0.73 3.24
C GLY A 59 25.35 2.15 2.71
N PRO A 60 26.28 3.04 3.06
CA PRO A 60 26.28 4.40 2.55
C PRO A 60 26.47 4.40 1.02
N LEU A 61 25.67 5.18 0.31
CA LEU A 61 25.82 5.42 -1.12
C LEU A 61 26.77 6.59 -1.36
N THR A 62 27.60 6.47 -2.38
CA THR A 62 28.60 7.47 -2.73
C THR A 62 28.67 7.70 -4.23
N GLY A 63 29.17 8.86 -4.65
CA GLY A 63 29.25 9.26 -6.05
C GLY A 63 28.60 10.63 -6.27
N SER A 64 28.79 11.19 -7.47
CA SER A 64 28.16 12.44 -7.92
C SER A 64 26.81 12.23 -8.59
N LEU A 65 26.44 10.97 -8.84
CA LEU A 65 25.17 10.61 -9.47
C LEU A 65 24.04 10.61 -8.44
N GLU A 66 22.84 10.97 -8.88
CA GLU A 66 21.65 10.72 -8.07
C GLU A 66 21.32 9.22 -8.05
N PRO A 67 21.02 8.63 -6.88
CA PRO A 67 20.70 7.22 -6.77
C PRO A 67 19.38 6.86 -7.44
N GLN A 68 19.39 5.78 -8.22
CA GLN A 68 18.24 5.20 -8.89
C GLN A 68 18.03 3.75 -8.45
N ILE A 69 16.78 3.35 -8.21
CA ILE A 69 16.45 1.95 -7.91
C ILE A 69 16.78 1.10 -9.15
N GLY A 70 17.36 -0.07 -8.95
CA GLY A 70 17.86 -0.93 -10.04
C GLY A 70 19.27 -0.58 -10.51
N GLN A 71 19.86 0.52 -10.03
CA GLN A 71 21.23 0.91 -10.39
C GLN A 71 22.24 -0.09 -9.81
N THR A 72 23.23 -0.46 -10.64
CA THR A 72 24.36 -1.24 -10.16
C THR A 72 25.24 -0.37 -9.29
N VAL A 73 25.58 -0.88 -8.11
CA VAL A 73 26.48 -0.23 -7.17
C VAL A 73 27.73 -1.08 -6.96
N MET A 74 28.87 -0.42 -6.83
CA MET A 74 30.17 -1.06 -6.63
C MET A 74 30.67 -0.78 -5.22
N PRO A 75 31.04 -1.81 -4.44
CA PRO A 75 31.56 -1.62 -3.10
C PRO A 75 32.93 -0.93 -3.17
N ARG A 76 33.13 0.04 -2.29
CA ARG A 76 34.36 0.80 -2.10
C ARG A 76 34.67 0.88 -0.62
N MET A 77 35.93 0.65 -0.26
CA MET A 77 36.39 1.01 1.07
C MET A 77 36.57 2.53 1.14
N ARG A 78 35.84 3.18 2.04
CA ARG A 78 35.92 4.63 2.27
C ARG A 78 36.35 4.90 3.69
N LEU A 79 37.27 5.85 3.86
CA LEU A 79 37.61 6.37 5.19
C LEU A 79 36.37 7.04 5.79
N SER A 80 35.86 6.48 6.88
CA SER A 80 34.63 6.93 7.54
C SER A 80 34.92 7.97 8.62
N ARG A 81 35.91 7.67 9.50
CA ARG A 81 36.37 8.57 10.55
C ARG A 81 37.80 8.26 10.98
N VAL A 82 38.45 9.24 11.58
CA VAL A 82 39.69 9.07 12.34
C VAL A 82 39.36 9.35 13.80
N ASN A 83 39.70 8.45 14.72
CA ASN A 83 39.45 8.69 16.14
C ASN A 83 40.51 9.64 16.74
N GLU A 84 40.32 10.05 17.99
CA GLU A 84 41.22 10.97 18.71
C GLU A 84 42.67 10.44 18.85
N GLN A 85 42.87 9.13 18.67
CA GLN A 85 44.17 8.45 18.73
C GLN A 85 44.81 8.26 17.35
N GLY A 86 44.23 8.81 16.29
CA GLY A 86 44.74 8.72 14.92
C GLY A 86 44.40 7.41 14.17
N LEU A 87 43.57 6.53 14.76
CA LEU A 87 43.12 5.30 14.11
C LEU A 87 42.11 5.62 13.00
N ARG A 88 42.41 5.17 11.78
CA ARG A 88 41.56 5.32 10.59
C ARG A 88 40.54 4.18 10.51
N LEU A 89 39.25 4.48 10.68
CA LEU A 89 38.15 3.55 10.44
C LEU A 89 37.66 3.66 9.00
N TYR A 90 37.65 2.53 8.29
CA TYR A 90 37.13 2.41 6.92
C TYR A 90 35.82 1.64 6.92
N ASP A 91 34.80 2.21 6.28
CA ASP A 91 33.50 1.56 6.03
C ASP A 91 33.44 1.06 4.58
N ILE A 92 32.59 0.06 4.32
CA ILE A 92 32.22 -0.32 2.97
C ILE A 92 31.06 0.58 2.54
N ALA A 93 31.34 1.43 1.56
CA ALA A 93 30.36 2.27 0.88
C ALA A 93 30.08 1.70 -0.52
N TYR A 94 29.00 2.12 -1.14
CA TYR A 94 28.57 1.63 -2.45
C TYR A 94 28.49 2.78 -3.43
N GLU A 95 29.40 2.77 -4.40
CA GLU A 95 29.53 3.77 -5.45
C GLU A 95 28.52 3.51 -6.56
N LEU A 96 27.72 4.53 -6.88
CA LEU A 96 26.72 4.49 -7.94
C LEU A 96 27.42 4.42 -9.31
N THR A 97 27.06 3.46 -10.15
CA THR A 97 27.60 3.34 -11.52
C THR A 97 26.62 3.86 -12.56
N THR A 98 27.11 4.19 -13.76
CA THR A 98 26.26 4.61 -14.90
C THR A 98 25.44 3.47 -15.52
N ARG A 99 25.64 2.21 -15.09
CA ARG A 99 24.90 1.06 -15.59
C ARG A 99 23.68 0.78 -14.72
N VAL A 100 22.49 0.92 -15.31
CA VAL A 100 21.26 0.34 -14.78
C VAL A 100 21.22 -1.10 -15.28
N ALA A 101 21.44 -2.07 -14.39
CA ALA A 101 21.25 -3.48 -14.77
C ALA A 101 19.77 -3.66 -15.15
N GLY A 102 19.51 -4.41 -16.23
CA GLY A 102 18.17 -4.66 -16.75
C GLY A 102 17.22 -5.10 -15.66
N VAL A 103 16.45 -4.15 -15.16
CA VAL A 103 15.37 -4.30 -14.19
C VAL A 103 14.16 -3.73 -14.92
N GLN A 104 13.12 -4.56 -15.03
CA GLN A 104 11.77 -4.09 -15.36
C GLN A 104 11.51 -2.84 -14.53
N GLU A 105 11.18 -1.74 -15.22
CA GLU A 105 10.85 -0.44 -14.65
C GLU A 105 10.05 -0.57 -13.34
N ASN A 106 10.74 -0.64 -12.21
CA ASN A 106 10.28 0.10 -11.05
C ASN A 106 10.80 1.51 -11.29
N GLU A 107 10.12 2.20 -12.21
CA GLU A 107 10.00 3.65 -12.12
C GLU A 107 9.94 3.98 -10.63
N LYS A 108 10.70 4.98 -10.19
CA LYS A 108 10.20 5.80 -9.10
C LYS A 108 8.84 6.30 -9.60
N LYS A 109 7.76 5.54 -9.37
CA LYS A 109 6.41 6.07 -9.46
C LYS A 109 6.44 7.23 -8.49
N LEU A 110 6.56 8.43 -9.05
CA LEU A 110 6.34 9.67 -8.34
C LEU A 110 5.08 9.43 -7.55
N PHE A 111 5.19 9.58 -6.23
CA PHE A 111 4.11 9.37 -5.31
C PHE A 111 2.97 10.33 -5.72
N PRO A 112 1.92 9.86 -6.44
CA PRO A 112 1.01 10.77 -7.12
C PRO A 112 0.05 11.45 -6.13
N GLY A 113 -0.07 10.86 -4.94
CA GLY A 113 -0.94 11.24 -3.84
C GLY A 113 -1.33 10.00 -3.06
N TYR A 114 -1.78 10.18 -1.82
CA TYR A 114 -2.40 9.08 -1.07
C TYR A 114 -3.82 8.84 -1.59
N ILE A 115 -4.32 7.61 -1.46
CA ILE A 115 -5.73 7.20 -1.63
C ILE A 115 -6.14 6.49 -0.34
N LEU A 116 -7.32 6.83 0.17
CA LEU A 116 -7.91 6.15 1.33
C LEU A 116 -8.85 5.06 0.85
N ALA A 117 -8.53 3.79 1.13
CA ALA A 117 -9.32 2.65 0.69
C ALA A 117 -9.99 1.91 1.87
N PHE A 118 -11.27 1.60 1.72
CA PHE A 118 -12.03 0.74 2.64
C PHE A 118 -12.41 -0.57 1.96
N THR A 119 -11.89 -1.68 2.47
CA THR A 119 -12.17 -3.02 1.95
C THR A 119 -12.80 -3.89 3.01
N GLY A 120 -13.58 -4.88 2.62
CA GLY A 120 -14.24 -5.80 3.54
C GLY A 120 -15.42 -6.49 2.89
N PRO A 121 -16.02 -7.50 3.53
CA PRO A 121 -17.13 -8.23 2.92
C PRO A 121 -18.36 -7.35 2.71
N SER A 122 -19.21 -7.71 1.75
CA SER A 122 -20.53 -7.09 1.61
C SER A 122 -21.30 -7.13 2.93
N GLY A 123 -21.96 -6.02 3.29
CA GLY A 123 -22.70 -5.88 4.55
C GLY A 123 -21.87 -5.46 5.77
N VAL A 124 -20.53 -5.37 5.68
CA VAL A 124 -19.70 -4.94 6.82
C VAL A 124 -19.85 -3.46 7.16
N GLY A 125 -20.31 -2.61 6.23
CA GLY A 125 -20.53 -1.18 6.46
C GLY A 125 -19.57 -0.22 5.76
N LYS A 126 -18.82 -0.68 4.74
CA LYS A 126 -17.82 0.12 3.99
C LYS A 126 -18.37 1.46 3.51
N THR A 127 -19.53 1.46 2.83
CA THR A 127 -20.20 2.66 2.32
C THR A 127 -20.58 3.63 3.43
N THR A 128 -21.09 3.11 4.55
CA THR A 128 -21.46 3.94 5.71
C THR A 128 -20.23 4.60 6.31
N VAL A 129 -19.15 3.83 6.52
CA VAL A 129 -17.88 4.36 7.05
C VAL A 129 -17.29 5.41 6.11
N SER A 130 -17.21 5.14 4.81
CA SER A 130 -16.65 6.08 3.85
C SER A 130 -17.47 7.37 3.76
N LEU A 131 -18.81 7.28 3.77
CA LEU A 131 -19.69 8.45 3.75
C LEU A 131 -19.52 9.32 4.99
N LEU A 132 -19.59 8.72 6.18
CA LEU A 132 -19.50 9.47 7.44
C LEU A 132 -18.11 10.07 7.63
N LEU A 133 -17.05 9.32 7.33
CA LEU A 133 -15.70 9.83 7.42
C LEU A 133 -15.45 10.99 6.44
N THR A 134 -15.93 10.85 5.19
CA THR A 134 -15.81 11.93 4.19
C THR A 134 -16.54 13.19 4.63
N LYS A 135 -17.71 13.03 5.27
CA LYS A 135 -18.45 14.17 5.85
C LYS A 135 -17.71 14.80 7.03
N MET A 136 -17.10 13.99 7.90
CA MET A 136 -16.35 14.47 9.07
C MET A 136 -15.02 15.15 8.70
N LEU A 137 -14.43 14.80 7.56
CA LEU A 137 -13.14 15.30 7.07
C LEU A 137 -13.28 15.93 5.68
N ASN A 138 -14.39 16.62 5.42
CA ASN A 138 -14.74 17.18 4.10
C ASN A 138 -13.70 18.19 3.57
N ASP A 139 -12.94 18.84 4.47
CA ASP A 139 -11.85 19.74 4.12
C ASP A 139 -10.64 18.98 3.52
N PHE A 140 -10.44 17.72 3.92
CA PHE A 140 -9.27 16.92 3.56
C PHE A 140 -9.57 15.75 2.63
N THR A 141 -10.84 15.35 2.49
CA THR A 141 -11.23 14.11 1.82
C THR A 141 -12.38 14.35 0.85
N ALA A 142 -12.44 13.55 -0.21
CA ALA A 142 -13.57 13.50 -1.12
C ALA A 142 -13.82 12.08 -1.61
N LYS A 143 -15.10 11.68 -1.70
CA LYS A 143 -15.48 10.36 -2.20
C LYS A 143 -15.27 10.30 -3.71
N VAL A 144 -14.65 9.22 -4.19
CA VAL A 144 -14.57 8.95 -5.62
C VAL A 144 -15.86 8.25 -6.07
N PRO A 145 -16.57 8.77 -7.08
CA PRO A 145 -17.71 8.05 -7.66
C PRO A 145 -17.28 6.71 -8.26
N ILE A 146 -18.06 5.66 -7.99
CA ILE A 146 -17.86 4.34 -8.59
C ILE A 146 -18.61 4.31 -9.91
N VAL A 147 -17.95 4.04 -11.02
CA VAL A 147 -18.61 3.83 -12.30
C VAL A 147 -19.12 2.40 -12.36
N THR A 148 -20.36 2.21 -12.81
CA THR A 148 -20.95 0.86 -12.93
C THR A 148 -21.84 0.71 -14.15
N SER A 149 -21.90 -0.52 -14.68
CA SER A 149 -22.79 -0.90 -15.78
C SER A 149 -24.11 -1.54 -15.31
N ARG A 150 -24.29 -1.72 -14.00
CA ARG A 150 -25.54 -2.29 -13.48
C ARG A 150 -26.66 -1.26 -13.56
N GLU A 151 -27.90 -1.74 -13.52
CA GLU A 151 -29.04 -0.84 -13.37
C GLU A 151 -29.08 -0.19 -11.96
N PRO A 152 -29.51 1.08 -11.87
CA PRO A 152 -29.77 1.74 -10.60
C PRO A 152 -30.82 0.98 -9.79
N LYS A 153 -30.64 0.97 -8.46
CA LYS A 153 -31.57 0.39 -7.49
C LYS A 153 -32.00 1.45 -6.49
N GLU A 154 -33.19 1.24 -5.93
CA GLU A 154 -33.72 2.12 -4.89
C GLU A 154 -32.78 2.13 -3.66
N GLY A 155 -32.40 3.33 -3.21
CA GLY A 155 -31.47 3.51 -2.09
C GLY A 155 -29.98 3.51 -2.44
N ASP A 156 -29.62 3.67 -3.72
CA ASP A 156 -28.24 3.87 -4.16
C ASP A 156 -27.70 5.29 -3.86
N ASP A 157 -28.55 6.27 -3.51
CA ASP A 157 -28.18 7.60 -2.96
C ASP A 157 -26.94 8.28 -3.60
N GLN A 158 -26.86 8.33 -4.94
CA GLN A 158 -25.72 8.88 -5.71
C GLN A 158 -24.36 8.21 -5.42
N GLU A 159 -24.37 6.92 -5.05
CA GLU A 159 -23.16 6.15 -4.80
C GLU A 159 -22.37 5.81 -6.08
N TYR A 160 -23.06 5.77 -7.23
CA TYR A 160 -22.50 5.31 -8.49
C TYR A 160 -22.77 6.27 -9.67
N ASP A 161 -21.82 6.30 -10.60
CA ASP A 161 -21.98 6.82 -11.95
C ASP A 161 -22.43 5.67 -12.87
N TYR A 162 -23.69 5.68 -13.28
CA TYR A 162 -24.25 4.64 -14.15
C TYR A 162 -23.91 4.89 -15.62
N VAL A 163 -23.38 3.88 -16.28
CA VAL A 163 -23.03 3.91 -17.71
C VAL A 163 -23.55 2.65 -18.41
N SER A 164 -23.67 2.69 -19.74
CA SER A 164 -23.92 1.46 -20.48
C SER A 164 -22.72 0.52 -20.41
N PHE A 165 -22.96 -0.79 -20.58
CA PHE A 165 -21.86 -1.76 -20.68
C PHE A 165 -20.86 -1.41 -21.79
N GLN A 166 -21.36 -0.94 -22.95
CA GLN A 166 -20.52 -0.51 -24.07
C GLN A 166 -19.58 0.64 -23.68
N GLU A 167 -20.09 1.62 -22.92
CA GLU A 167 -19.28 2.74 -22.44
C GLU A 167 -18.27 2.28 -21.38
N PHE A 168 -18.66 1.37 -20.48
CA PHE A 168 -17.74 0.77 -19.51
C PHE A 168 -16.56 0.06 -20.20
N GLU A 169 -16.85 -0.76 -21.21
CA GLU A 169 -15.83 -1.47 -21.99
C GLU A 169 -14.96 -0.52 -22.82
N ARG A 170 -15.52 0.57 -23.34
CA ARG A 170 -14.75 1.63 -24.01
C ARG A 170 -13.74 2.25 -23.05
N MET A 171 -14.19 2.69 -21.87
CA MET A 171 -13.31 3.25 -20.83
C MET A 171 -12.22 2.25 -20.41
N ARG A 172 -12.59 0.98 -20.23
CA ARG A 172 -11.64 -0.09 -19.88
C ARG A 172 -10.57 -0.27 -20.97
N SER A 173 -10.99 -0.35 -22.22
CA SER A 173 -10.10 -0.59 -23.38
C SER A 173 -9.16 0.59 -23.65
N ASN A 174 -9.63 1.81 -23.36
CA ASN A 174 -8.84 3.03 -23.49
C ASN A 174 -7.91 3.30 -22.28
N GLY A 175 -7.94 2.47 -21.24
CA GLY A 175 -7.13 2.69 -20.03
C GLY A 175 -7.60 3.87 -19.17
N GLU A 176 -8.86 4.28 -19.28
CA GLU A 176 -9.46 5.40 -18.53
C GLU A 176 -9.79 5.01 -17.08
N LEU A 177 -9.89 3.71 -16.80
CA LEU A 177 -10.15 3.16 -15.46
C LEU A 177 -8.82 2.87 -14.74
N ALA A 178 -8.68 3.39 -13.52
CA ALA A 178 -7.59 3.08 -12.61
C ALA A 178 -7.74 1.68 -11.99
N ALA A 179 -8.99 1.28 -11.76
CA ALA A 179 -9.32 -0.04 -11.24
C ALA A 179 -10.71 -0.44 -11.73
N TRP A 180 -10.90 -1.73 -11.94
CA TRP A 180 -12.20 -2.30 -12.26
C TRP A 180 -12.32 -3.74 -11.78
N THR A 181 -13.55 -4.20 -11.61
CA THR A 181 -13.86 -5.59 -11.28
C THR A 181 -15.19 -5.98 -11.92
N ARG A 182 -15.34 -7.28 -12.16
CA ARG A 182 -16.61 -7.89 -12.54
C ARG A 182 -17.09 -8.71 -11.36
N ILE A 183 -18.28 -8.39 -10.87
CA ILE A 183 -18.96 -9.17 -9.84
C ILE A 183 -20.00 -10.03 -10.58
N PRO A 184 -19.78 -11.35 -10.67
CA PRO A 184 -20.76 -12.26 -11.26
C PRO A 184 -22.07 -12.18 -10.49
N SER A 185 -23.18 -12.22 -11.20
CA SER A 185 -24.53 -12.32 -10.65
C SER A 185 -25.34 -13.23 -11.57
N GLU A 186 -26.26 -14.01 -11.01
CA GLU A 186 -27.04 -14.98 -11.78
C GLU A 186 -27.94 -14.31 -12.83
N THR A 187 -28.30 -13.05 -12.62
CA THR A 187 -29.26 -12.31 -13.44
C THR A 187 -28.63 -11.29 -14.38
N GLU A 188 -27.42 -10.83 -14.10
CA GLU A 188 -26.76 -9.74 -14.83
C GLU A 188 -25.24 -9.74 -14.55
N GLU A 189 -24.43 -9.34 -15.52
CA GLU A 189 -23.02 -9.07 -15.27
C GLU A 189 -22.83 -7.65 -14.73
N ARG A 190 -22.31 -7.53 -13.50
CA ARG A 190 -22.10 -6.24 -12.85
C ARG A 190 -20.63 -5.83 -12.94
N PHE A 191 -20.36 -4.72 -13.60
CA PHE A 191 -19.03 -4.15 -13.66
C PHE A 191 -18.95 -2.91 -12.78
N TYR A 192 -17.83 -2.76 -12.08
CA TYR A 192 -17.56 -1.61 -11.22
C TYR A 192 -16.15 -1.13 -11.44
N GLY A 193 -15.92 0.18 -11.38
CA GLY A 193 -14.58 0.73 -11.51
C GLY A 193 -14.44 2.17 -11.06
N TYR A 194 -13.19 2.63 -11.05
CA TYR A 194 -12.81 3.99 -10.70
C TYR A 194 -12.08 4.63 -11.87
N ARG A 195 -12.54 5.82 -12.29
CA ARG A 195 -11.88 6.60 -13.35
C ARG A 195 -10.59 7.22 -12.82
N LYS A 196 -9.54 7.22 -13.64
CA LYS A 196 -8.28 7.93 -13.34
C LYS A 196 -8.54 9.43 -13.17
N SER A 197 -9.38 10.01 -14.02
CA SER A 197 -9.73 11.44 -13.98
C SER A 197 -10.41 11.84 -12.67
N ASN A 198 -11.32 11.03 -12.12
CA ASN A 198 -11.99 11.33 -10.86
C ASN A 198 -11.01 11.36 -9.68
N ILE A 199 -10.05 10.43 -9.65
CA ILE A 199 -8.99 10.39 -8.62
C ILE A 199 -8.06 11.61 -8.78
N ALA A 200 -7.60 11.88 -10.00
CA ALA A 200 -6.74 13.01 -10.29
C ALA A 200 -7.37 14.36 -9.92
N ALA A 201 -8.65 14.57 -10.26
CA ALA A 201 -9.37 15.79 -9.93
C ALA A 201 -9.47 16.06 -8.42
N ILE A 202 -9.55 15.00 -7.60
CA ILE A 202 -9.56 15.15 -6.13
C ILE A 202 -8.17 15.51 -5.61
N TRP A 203 -7.11 14.92 -6.17
CA TRP A 203 -5.74 15.31 -5.85
C TRP A 203 -5.42 16.75 -6.25
N GLU A 204 -5.90 17.23 -7.40
CA GLU A 204 -5.76 18.62 -7.84
C GLU A 204 -6.43 19.61 -6.88
N GLN A 205 -7.46 19.18 -6.14
CA GLN A 205 -8.08 19.96 -5.08
C GLN A 205 -7.30 19.93 -3.76
N GLY A 206 -6.17 19.23 -3.69
CA GLY A 206 -5.39 19.02 -2.48
C GLY A 206 -6.07 18.07 -1.47
N LYS A 207 -7.02 17.24 -1.92
CA LYS A 207 -7.80 16.33 -1.07
C LYS A 207 -7.40 14.88 -1.28
N LEU A 208 -7.77 14.05 -0.30
CA LEU A 208 -7.57 12.61 -0.28
C LEU A 208 -8.78 11.90 -0.94
N PRO A 209 -8.60 11.18 -2.05
CA PRO A 209 -9.64 10.37 -2.66
C PRO A 209 -10.02 9.20 -1.75
N VAL A 210 -11.31 9.06 -1.47
CA VAL A 210 -11.87 7.97 -0.65
C VAL A 210 -12.57 6.95 -1.56
N VAL A 211 -12.10 5.71 -1.52
CA VAL A 211 -12.62 4.59 -2.31
C VAL A 211 -13.12 3.46 -1.42
N VAL A 212 -14.16 2.77 -1.88
CA VAL A 212 -14.65 1.51 -1.32
C VAL A 212 -14.28 0.41 -2.29
N THR A 213 -13.57 -0.60 -1.81
CA THR A 213 -12.96 -1.60 -2.67
C THR A 213 -13.37 -3.00 -2.25
N GLU A 214 -13.56 -3.86 -3.25
CA GLU A 214 -13.43 -5.30 -3.07
C GLU A 214 -11.99 -5.74 -3.39
N MET A 215 -11.69 -7.03 -3.26
CA MET A 215 -10.34 -7.61 -3.48
C MET A 215 -9.68 -7.10 -4.76
N GLN A 216 -10.36 -7.26 -5.90
CA GLN A 216 -9.77 -6.97 -7.20
C GLN A 216 -9.56 -5.47 -7.42
N LEU A 217 -10.48 -4.63 -6.92
CA LEU A 217 -10.34 -3.18 -7.01
C LEU A 217 -9.12 -2.68 -6.23
N LEU A 218 -8.91 -3.18 -5.01
CA LEU A 218 -7.76 -2.80 -4.19
C LEU A 218 -6.44 -3.22 -4.87
N GLN A 219 -6.40 -4.43 -5.44
CA GLN A 219 -5.23 -4.92 -6.18
C GLN A 219 -4.93 -4.07 -7.41
N CYS A 220 -5.96 -3.72 -8.20
CA CYS A 220 -5.80 -2.84 -9.35
C CYS A 220 -5.27 -1.46 -8.94
N LEU A 221 -5.83 -0.84 -7.90
CA LEU A 221 -5.35 0.46 -7.41
C LEU A 221 -3.91 0.40 -6.91
N ALA A 222 -3.55 -0.66 -6.16
CA ALA A 222 -2.18 -0.86 -5.69
C ALA A 222 -1.19 -1.10 -6.84
N HIS A 223 -1.62 -1.76 -7.92
CA HIS A 223 -0.82 -1.93 -9.13
C HIS A 223 -0.68 -0.61 -9.91
N GLU A 224 -1.79 0.10 -10.11
CA GLU A 224 -1.86 1.36 -10.88
C GLU A 224 -1.07 2.49 -10.23
N PHE A 225 -1.25 2.72 -8.92
CA PHE A 225 -0.64 3.85 -8.22
C PHE A 225 0.54 3.47 -7.31
N GLY A 226 0.79 2.17 -7.14
CA GLY A 226 1.76 1.64 -6.19
C GLY A 226 1.16 1.46 -4.80
N ARG A 227 1.46 0.33 -4.14
CA ARG A 227 0.93 -0.03 -2.81
C ARG A 227 1.15 1.06 -1.75
N ARG A 228 2.27 1.79 -1.80
CA ARG A 228 2.58 2.86 -0.85
C ARG A 228 1.65 4.07 -0.95
N SER A 229 1.02 4.25 -2.11
CA SER A 229 0.06 5.33 -2.39
C SER A 229 -1.33 5.02 -1.84
N ILE A 230 -1.56 3.82 -1.29
CA ILE A 230 -2.86 3.41 -0.76
C ILE A 230 -2.75 3.28 0.76
N LEU A 231 -3.48 4.10 1.50
CA LEU A 231 -3.78 3.86 2.91
C LEU A 231 -5.04 2.99 2.98
N SER A 232 -4.86 1.72 3.27
CA SER A 232 -5.89 0.69 3.17
C SER A 232 -6.36 0.20 4.53
N PHE A 233 -7.66 0.36 4.79
CA PHE A 233 -8.36 -0.18 5.95
C PHE A 233 -9.22 -1.38 5.54
N GLY A 234 -8.88 -2.54 6.08
CA GLY A 234 -9.71 -3.72 6.03
C GLY A 234 -10.73 -3.71 7.16
N LEU A 235 -12.01 -3.89 6.85
CA LEU A 235 -13.11 -3.94 7.80
C LEU A 235 -13.62 -5.39 7.92
N LEU A 236 -13.60 -5.93 9.13
CA LEU A 236 -14.16 -7.23 9.46
C LEU A 236 -15.49 -7.05 10.22
N PRO A 237 -16.48 -7.93 10.01
CA PRO A 237 -17.65 -7.99 10.89
C PRO A 237 -17.25 -8.53 12.28
N PRO A 238 -18.06 -8.28 13.32
CA PRO A 238 -17.81 -8.84 14.64
C PRO A 238 -17.90 -10.36 14.62
N GLY A 239 -17.11 -11.02 15.45
CA GLY A 239 -17.12 -12.47 15.63
C GLY A 239 -15.72 -13.08 15.68
N GLU A 240 -15.55 -14.05 16.58
CA GLU A 240 -14.26 -14.72 16.81
C GLU A 240 -13.94 -15.82 15.78
N SER A 241 -14.91 -16.17 14.93
CA SER A 241 -14.75 -17.18 13.87
C SER A 241 -15.39 -16.73 12.57
N LYS A 242 -14.92 -17.28 11.44
CA LYS A 242 -15.49 -17.02 10.11
C LYS A 242 -17.00 -17.27 10.08
N ARG A 243 -17.46 -18.34 10.75
CA ARG A 243 -18.89 -18.67 10.85
C ARG A 243 -19.69 -17.59 11.60
N ALA A 244 -19.15 -17.10 12.72
CA ALA A 244 -19.79 -16.03 13.49
C ALA A 244 -19.87 -14.73 12.68
N MET A 245 -18.78 -14.38 12.01
CA MET A 245 -18.69 -13.24 11.09
C MET A 245 -19.75 -13.29 9.99
N LEU A 246 -19.91 -14.43 9.31
CA LEU A 246 -20.93 -14.60 8.27
C LEU A 246 -22.35 -14.52 8.83
N SER A 247 -22.58 -15.09 10.02
CA SER A 247 -23.88 -15.02 10.69
C SER A 247 -24.27 -13.57 10.99
N GLN A 248 -23.30 -12.74 11.39
CA GLN A 248 -23.51 -11.31 11.61
C GLN A 248 -23.83 -10.58 10.31
N LEU A 249 -23.13 -10.88 9.22
CA LEU A 249 -23.41 -10.33 7.90
C LEU A 249 -24.82 -10.71 7.40
N LEU A 250 -25.20 -11.98 7.52
CA LEU A 250 -26.54 -12.45 7.17
C LEU A 250 -27.63 -11.70 7.96
N HIS A 251 -27.45 -11.57 9.28
CA HIS A 251 -28.38 -10.83 10.12
C HIS A 251 -28.53 -9.37 9.67
N ARG A 252 -27.40 -8.69 9.40
CA ARG A 252 -27.38 -7.31 8.90
C ARG A 252 -28.06 -7.16 7.53
N MET A 253 -27.87 -8.11 6.61
CA MET A 253 -28.53 -8.10 5.29
C MET A 253 -30.05 -8.26 5.45
N ARG A 254 -30.50 -9.27 6.21
CA ARG A 254 -31.93 -9.49 6.47
C ARG A 254 -32.60 -8.32 7.17
N ALA A 255 -31.93 -7.68 8.13
CA ALA A 255 -32.46 -6.53 8.85
C ALA A 255 -32.68 -5.30 7.95
N ARG A 256 -31.94 -5.16 6.84
CA ARG A 256 -32.13 -4.08 5.88
C ARG A 256 -33.34 -4.28 4.97
N GLY A 257 -33.71 -5.54 4.72
CA GLY A 257 -34.92 -5.89 3.96
C GLY A 257 -34.92 -5.43 2.49
N ARG A 258 -33.74 -5.24 1.87
CA ARG A 258 -33.63 -4.75 0.48
C ARG A 258 -33.34 -5.85 -0.53
N GLU A 259 -33.06 -7.06 -0.05
CA GLU A 259 -32.58 -8.18 -0.86
C GLU A 259 -33.52 -9.40 -0.76
N THR A 260 -33.67 -10.14 -1.86
CA THR A 260 -34.32 -11.45 -1.87
C THR A 260 -33.41 -12.52 -1.26
N ASP A 261 -33.95 -13.67 -0.84
CA ASP A 261 -33.12 -14.76 -0.28
C ASP A 261 -32.01 -15.22 -1.25
N ALA A 262 -32.30 -15.28 -2.56
CA ALA A 262 -31.29 -15.61 -3.58
C ALA A 262 -30.16 -14.56 -3.64
N GLN A 263 -30.51 -13.27 -3.56
CA GLN A 263 -29.52 -12.19 -3.53
C GLN A 263 -28.69 -12.19 -2.24
N ILE A 264 -29.29 -12.60 -1.11
CA ILE A 264 -28.58 -12.76 0.16
C ILE A 264 -27.58 -13.92 0.07
N GLU A 265 -27.95 -15.05 -0.52
CA GLU A 265 -27.07 -16.20 -0.70
C GLU A 265 -25.86 -15.87 -1.60
N GLU A 266 -26.09 -15.17 -2.72
CA GLU A 266 -25.03 -14.67 -3.60
C GLU A 266 -24.06 -13.76 -2.82
N ARG A 267 -24.60 -12.81 -2.03
CA ARG A 267 -23.79 -11.89 -1.22
C ARG A 267 -23.03 -12.58 -0.11
N LEU A 268 -23.58 -13.62 0.50
CA LEU A 268 -22.87 -14.43 1.50
C LEU A 268 -21.73 -15.22 0.88
N THR A 269 -21.92 -15.76 -0.32
CA THR A 269 -20.86 -16.44 -1.08
C THR A 269 -19.72 -15.47 -1.40
N ASN A 270 -20.05 -14.25 -1.82
CA ASN A 270 -19.04 -13.20 -2.05
C ASN A 270 -18.34 -12.81 -0.74
N ALA A 271 -19.10 -12.61 0.35
CA ALA A 271 -18.54 -12.29 1.66
C ALA A 271 -17.60 -13.37 2.22
N GLN A 272 -17.89 -14.65 1.96
CA GLN A 272 -17.03 -15.78 2.30
C GLN A 272 -15.65 -15.64 1.62
N ALA A 273 -15.65 -15.31 0.33
CA ALA A 273 -14.44 -15.12 -0.47
C ALA A 273 -13.66 -13.87 -0.03
N ASP A 274 -14.37 -12.79 0.31
CA ASP A 274 -13.78 -11.56 0.85
C ASP A 274 -13.11 -11.82 2.20
N LEU A 275 -13.70 -12.61 3.09
CA LEU A 275 -13.07 -12.99 4.36
C LEU A 275 -11.79 -13.81 4.16
N ASP A 276 -11.76 -14.72 3.18
CA ASP A 276 -10.54 -15.48 2.84
C ASP A 276 -9.44 -14.58 2.28
N PHE A 277 -9.81 -13.48 1.63
CA PHE A 277 -8.85 -12.51 1.10
C PHE A 277 -8.03 -11.82 2.19
N PHE A 278 -8.61 -11.49 3.34
CA PHE A 278 -7.85 -10.91 4.46
C PHE A 278 -6.67 -11.79 4.88
N THR A 279 -6.83 -13.10 4.83
CA THR A 279 -5.76 -14.06 5.14
C THR A 279 -4.75 -14.15 4.01
N ARG A 280 -5.21 -14.24 2.75
CA ARG A 280 -4.33 -14.43 1.57
C ARG A 280 -3.55 -13.19 1.18
N ALA A 281 -4.08 -12.00 1.44
CA ALA A 281 -3.55 -10.73 0.95
C ALA A 281 -3.41 -9.67 2.05
N GLY A 282 -3.10 -10.11 3.28
CA GLY A 282 -2.87 -9.22 4.43
C GLY A 282 -1.89 -8.06 4.15
N HIS A 283 -0.92 -8.26 3.25
CA HIS A 283 0.04 -7.24 2.84
C HIS A 283 -0.57 -6.02 2.12
N LEU A 284 -1.83 -6.13 1.64
CA LEU A 284 -2.55 -5.02 1.01
C LEU A 284 -3.25 -4.11 2.03
N PHE A 285 -3.23 -4.45 3.31
CA PHE A 285 -3.84 -3.66 4.38
C PHE A 285 -2.78 -3.00 5.24
N ASP A 286 -3.02 -1.74 5.58
CA ASP A 286 -2.24 -1.04 6.61
C ASP A 286 -2.85 -1.31 7.99
N TYR A 287 -4.18 -1.38 8.05
CA TYR A 287 -4.94 -1.68 9.26
C TYR A 287 -6.08 -2.63 8.96
N VAL A 288 -6.36 -3.53 9.89
CA VAL A 288 -7.55 -4.40 9.88
C VAL A 288 -8.33 -4.12 11.16
N LEU A 289 -9.58 -3.68 11.01
CA LEU A 289 -10.43 -3.21 12.09
C LEU A 289 -11.74 -3.99 12.11
N VAL A 290 -12.24 -4.29 13.30
CA VAL A 290 -13.55 -4.93 13.47
C VAL A 290 -14.62 -3.84 13.57
N ASN A 291 -15.62 -3.90 12.70
CA ASN A 291 -16.76 -2.97 12.73
C ASN A 291 -17.85 -3.45 13.69
N GLU A 292 -17.52 -3.33 14.97
CA GLU A 292 -18.42 -3.61 16.10
C GLU A 292 -19.14 -2.34 16.57
N ASP A 293 -18.37 -1.28 16.84
CA ASP A 293 -18.88 0.05 17.19
C ASP A 293 -18.45 1.09 16.14
N LEU A 294 -19.43 1.71 15.48
CA LEU A 294 -19.19 2.60 14.35
C LEU A 294 -18.46 3.88 14.78
N ASP A 295 -18.83 4.46 15.92
CA ASP A 295 -18.26 5.73 16.39
C ASP A 295 -16.79 5.56 16.75
N THR A 296 -16.45 4.52 17.50
CA THR A 296 -15.06 4.17 17.84
C THR A 296 -14.24 3.90 16.59
N LEU A 297 -14.79 3.14 15.64
CA LEU A 297 -14.14 2.85 14.37
C LEU A 297 -13.80 4.13 13.60
N LEU A 298 -14.76 5.07 13.50
CA LEU A 298 -14.56 6.35 12.81
C LEU A 298 -13.49 7.21 13.49
N GLN A 299 -13.45 7.25 14.83
CA GLN A 299 -12.42 8.02 15.54
C GLN A 299 -11.01 7.46 15.32
N VAL A 300 -10.86 6.13 15.33
CA VAL A 300 -9.57 5.47 15.06
C VAL A 300 -9.09 5.81 13.65
N ILE A 301 -9.95 5.62 12.64
CA ILE A 301 -9.60 5.91 11.24
C ILE A 301 -9.25 7.40 11.07
N LYS A 302 -10.05 8.30 11.66
CA LYS A 302 -9.78 9.75 11.64
C LYS A 302 -8.39 10.07 12.21
N GLY A 303 -7.99 9.45 13.31
CA GLY A 303 -6.67 9.64 13.90
C GLY A 303 -5.54 9.30 12.94
N HIS A 304 -5.64 8.18 12.24
CA HIS A 304 -4.66 7.77 11.23
C HIS A 304 -4.63 8.69 10.01
N VAL A 305 -5.80 9.12 9.51
CA VAL A 305 -5.89 10.04 8.36
C VAL A 305 -5.26 11.40 8.70
N LEU A 306 -5.52 11.94 9.89
CA LEU A 306 -4.93 13.22 10.30
C LEU A 306 -3.42 13.14 10.60
N ALA A 307 -2.92 11.96 10.96
CA ALA A 307 -1.48 11.75 11.11
C ALA A 307 -0.75 11.82 9.76
N LEU A 308 -1.37 11.34 8.68
CA LEU A 308 -0.83 11.51 7.32
C LEU A 308 -0.78 12.97 6.89
N ALA A 309 -1.78 13.78 7.25
CA ALA A 309 -1.82 15.19 6.88
C ALA A 309 -0.73 16.06 7.55
N LYS A 310 -0.07 15.54 8.60
CA LYS A 310 0.98 16.24 9.36
C LYS A 310 2.41 15.82 8.98
N ALA A 311 2.56 14.79 8.17
CA ALA A 311 3.84 14.20 7.78
C ALA A 311 4.31 14.73 6.43
#